data_AF-A0A4R2IXP0-F1
#
_entry.id   AF-A0A4R2IXP0-F1
#
_cell.length_a   1.000
_cell.length_b   1.000
_cell.length_c   1.000
_cell.angle_alpha   90.00
_cell.angle_beta   90.00
_cell.angle_gamma   90.00
#
_symmetry.space_group_name_H-M   'P 1'
#
loop_
_entity.id
_entity.type
_entity.pdbx_description
1 polymer ?
#
loop_
_entity_poly.entity_id
_entity_poly.type
_entity_poly.pdbx_seq_one_letter_code
_entity_poly.pdbx_strand_id
1 'polypeptide(L)'
;MPRKPLVAAAVVLLVAGCSSSTTTMPSPTAAPSTPSKPSESKPSDTGTAAPAWTKVLRQPVDGQHLVTQQRKYLVTRGSDEAGTTVITDRGSRKVVVRHVPAAGFVAQSPVVIDDRWALIEDIRSDGPDPEIRVYRYDLSTGRPTDLAKHLPRVSEPEIGANDGTFAYSSTDARNRSCLIVAELATLKSRAVTCVADPGYVADPVLSKDAVTFSEIIAPETAKRCKRVLTAPLEGGPASPVPAATNCIQWSGASLRGATVWSEVSASDPNQYQSQAYVRESGDSPSQKLGTIVTDTIIACGNWIFWETRTVADGNESYQINRWQPGRQRPQPIYTGKPGTALTPLTCQDNTVYVEAAFLATTPAYAETLSTPAA
;
A
#
# COMPACT_ATOMS: atom_id res chain seq x y z
N MET A 1 35.30 -23.88 -42.93
CA MET A 1 36.50 -23.07 -43.24
C MET A 1 36.77 -22.12 -42.08
N PRO A 2 37.99 -22.11 -41.54
CA PRO A 2 38.39 -21.27 -40.42
C PRO A 2 38.86 -19.90 -40.90
N ARG A 3 38.75 -18.87 -40.05
CA ARG A 3 39.66 -17.69 -40.01
C ARG A 3 39.36 -16.83 -38.77
N LYS A 4 40.18 -17.00 -37.75
CA LYS A 4 40.71 -15.93 -36.89
C LYS A 4 42.03 -15.45 -37.56
N PRO A 5 42.55 -14.22 -37.36
CA PRO A 5 42.96 -13.78 -36.02
C PRO A 5 43.16 -12.26 -35.71
N LEU A 6 43.52 -11.99 -34.43
CA LEU A 6 44.53 -11.02 -33.91
C LEU A 6 44.22 -9.51 -34.07
N VAL A 7 44.45 -8.54 -33.17
CA VAL A 7 45.48 -8.22 -32.15
C VAL A 7 44.88 -7.13 -31.20
N ALA A 8 44.88 -7.32 -29.88
CA ALA A 8 45.70 -6.65 -28.84
C ALA A 8 45.72 -5.10 -28.77
N ALA A 9 45.46 -4.57 -27.56
CA ALA A 9 46.19 -3.45 -26.98
C ALA A 9 46.01 -3.45 -25.44
N ALA A 10 47.13 -3.62 -24.75
CA ALA A 10 47.28 -3.42 -23.31
C ALA A 10 47.73 -1.98 -23.06
N VAL A 11 47.23 -1.35 -21.98
CA VAL A 11 47.90 -0.23 -21.32
C VAL A 11 47.81 -0.43 -19.81
N VAL A 12 48.98 -0.27 -19.19
CA VAL A 12 49.35 -0.45 -17.79
C VAL A 12 49.52 0.93 -17.13
N LEU A 13 49.45 0.96 -15.80
CA LEU A 13 50.15 1.83 -14.81
C LEU A 13 49.31 2.84 -14.00
N LEU A 14 49.34 2.65 -12.68
CA LEU A 14 49.89 3.54 -11.61
C LEU A 14 49.32 3.04 -10.25
N VAL A 15 50.04 2.26 -9.44
CA VAL A 15 51.04 2.65 -8.41
C VAL A 15 50.65 3.90 -7.60
N ALA A 16 50.24 3.68 -6.35
CA ALA A 16 50.50 4.57 -5.23
C ALA A 16 50.64 3.71 -3.95
N GLY A 17 51.78 3.86 -3.26
CA GLY A 17 52.06 3.27 -1.97
C GLY A 17 52.13 4.32 -0.86
N CYS A 18 52.48 3.83 0.34
CA CYS A 18 52.98 4.57 1.52
C CYS A 18 51.92 5.38 2.31
N SER A 19 51.81 5.36 3.64
CA SER A 19 52.69 4.92 4.73
C SER A 19 51.92 4.79 6.04
N SER A 20 52.42 3.92 6.93
CA SER A 20 52.15 3.93 8.36
C SER A 20 52.93 5.05 9.06
N SER A 21 52.32 5.75 10.02
CA SER A 21 53.03 6.54 11.04
C SER A 21 52.28 6.43 12.37
N THR A 22 53.00 6.05 13.42
CA THR A 22 52.59 6.04 14.84
C THR A 22 53.01 7.35 15.54
N THR A 23 52.43 7.59 16.73
CA THR A 23 52.73 8.63 17.75
C THR A 23 52.09 10.00 17.45
N THR A 24 51.40 10.72 18.35
CA THR A 24 51.51 10.87 19.82
C THR A 24 50.21 11.48 20.38
N MET A 25 49.80 11.11 21.61
CA MET A 25 48.74 11.81 22.36
C MET A 25 49.19 13.22 22.78
N PRO A 26 48.23 14.17 22.81
CA PRO A 26 48.01 14.94 24.03
C PRO A 26 46.52 15.05 24.40
N SER A 27 46.27 15.25 25.69
CA SER A 27 44.97 15.57 26.30
C SER A 27 45.21 16.71 27.30
N PRO A 28 44.23 17.54 27.69
CA PRO A 28 43.14 18.15 26.94
C PRO A 28 43.20 19.69 27.03
N THR A 29 42.45 20.42 26.19
CA THR A 29 42.09 21.82 26.47
C THR A 29 40.60 21.98 26.23
N ALA A 30 39.89 22.42 27.27
CA ALA A 30 38.46 22.61 27.26
C ALA A 30 38.07 23.74 26.30
N ALA A 31 37.18 23.43 25.36
CA ALA A 31 36.52 24.40 24.48
C ALA A 31 35.07 24.63 24.95
N PRO A 32 34.48 25.80 24.66
CA PRO A 32 33.27 26.29 25.30
C PRO A 32 32.04 25.47 24.90
N SER A 33 31.18 25.23 25.88
CA SER A 33 29.86 24.60 25.72
C SER A 33 28.99 25.33 24.69
N THR A 34 28.75 24.69 23.56
CA THR A 34 27.70 25.06 22.59
C THR A 34 26.32 24.81 23.20
N PRO A 35 25.32 25.68 22.97
CA PRO A 35 23.96 25.43 23.44
C PRO A 35 23.39 24.19 22.77
N SER A 36 23.00 23.20 23.57
CA SER A 36 22.35 21.98 23.11
C SER A 36 21.07 22.34 22.35
N LYS A 37 21.02 21.99 21.06
CA LYS A 37 19.78 21.90 20.28
C LYS A 37 18.80 20.99 21.04
N PRO A 38 17.50 21.32 21.15
CA PRO A 38 16.54 20.44 21.81
C PRO A 38 16.58 19.08 21.12
N SER A 39 16.93 18.04 21.88
CA SER A 39 16.79 16.67 21.43
C SER A 39 15.32 16.46 21.13
N GLU A 40 14.96 16.24 19.86
CA GLU A 40 13.67 15.67 19.50
C GLU A 40 13.51 14.38 20.30
N SER A 41 12.60 14.42 21.28
CA SER A 41 12.23 13.26 22.05
C SER A 41 11.58 12.26 21.09
N LYS A 42 12.28 11.16 20.84
CA LYS A 42 11.73 9.97 20.18
C LYS A 42 10.39 9.62 20.87
N PRO A 43 9.27 9.51 20.14
CA PRO A 43 8.00 9.16 20.75
C PRO A 43 8.15 7.80 21.45
N SER A 44 8.04 7.79 22.77
CA SER A 44 7.99 6.59 23.58
C SER A 44 6.59 6.02 23.50
N ASP A 45 6.28 5.33 22.40
CA ASP A 45 5.06 4.55 22.30
C ASP A 45 5.32 3.15 22.89
N THR A 46 4.98 2.99 24.17
CA THR A 46 5.14 1.75 24.94
C THR A 46 3.99 0.76 24.76
N GLY A 47 3.07 1.01 23.81
CA GLY A 47 1.97 0.09 23.49
C GLY A 47 2.46 -1.23 22.90
N THR A 48 2.87 -2.19 23.74
CA THR A 48 3.23 -3.55 23.32
C THR A 48 2.04 -4.51 23.29
N ALA A 49 0.91 -4.16 23.90
CA ALA A 49 -0.30 -4.97 23.87
C ALA A 49 -0.91 -4.99 22.46
N ALA A 50 -1.34 -6.15 21.98
CA ALA A 50 -2.14 -6.24 20.77
C ALA A 50 -3.47 -5.51 21.01
N PRO A 51 -3.93 -4.68 20.07
CA PRO A 51 -5.18 -3.95 20.23
C PRO A 51 -6.35 -4.94 20.17
N ALA A 52 -7.43 -4.61 20.88
CA ALA A 52 -8.63 -5.44 20.84
C ALA A 52 -9.34 -5.25 19.50
N TRP A 53 -9.76 -6.35 18.88
CA TRP A 53 -10.62 -6.32 17.70
C TRP A 53 -12.08 -6.22 18.11
N THR A 54 -12.78 -5.25 17.54
CA THR A 54 -14.20 -5.03 17.74
C THR A 54 -14.98 -5.54 16.54
N LYS A 55 -16.00 -6.36 16.79
CA LYS A 55 -16.97 -6.76 15.76
C LYS A 55 -17.88 -5.58 15.44
N VAL A 56 -17.81 -5.11 14.21
CA VAL A 56 -18.61 -3.97 13.72
C VAL A 56 -19.95 -4.45 13.20
N LEU A 57 -19.92 -5.52 12.40
CA LEU A 57 -21.08 -6.00 11.66
C LEU A 57 -20.96 -7.51 11.42
N ARG A 58 -22.11 -8.20 11.39
CA ARG A 58 -22.21 -9.61 10.99
C ARG A 58 -23.36 -9.75 10.00
N GLN A 59 -23.09 -10.36 8.84
CA GLN A 59 -24.08 -10.62 7.78
C GLN A 59 -23.91 -12.01 7.17
N PRO A 60 -24.93 -12.52 6.47
CA PRO A 60 -24.74 -13.56 5.45
C PRO A 60 -23.65 -13.18 4.44
N VAL A 61 -22.95 -14.17 3.89
CA VAL A 61 -21.88 -13.96 2.89
C VAL A 61 -22.38 -13.46 1.53
N ASP A 62 -23.68 -13.54 1.28
CA ASP A 62 -24.40 -13.02 0.12
C ASP A 62 -25.18 -11.72 0.45
N GLY A 63 -24.82 -11.07 1.56
CA GLY A 63 -25.51 -9.91 2.11
C GLY A 63 -24.92 -8.55 1.68
N GLN A 64 -24.87 -7.63 2.64
CA GLN A 64 -24.18 -6.35 2.47
C GLN A 64 -22.88 -6.39 3.25
N HIS A 65 -21.75 -6.23 2.56
CA HIS A 65 -20.42 -6.29 3.12
C HIS A 65 -19.96 -4.89 3.51
N LEU A 66 -19.33 -4.75 4.68
CA LEU A 66 -18.72 -3.48 5.02
C LEU A 66 -17.47 -3.30 4.16
N VAL A 67 -17.45 -2.24 3.35
CA VAL A 67 -16.25 -1.85 2.61
C VAL A 67 -15.32 -1.09 3.53
N THR A 68 -15.87 -0.11 4.25
CA THR A 68 -15.14 0.72 5.20
C THR A 68 -16.09 1.49 6.11
N GLN A 69 -15.57 2.15 7.14
CA GLN A 69 -16.33 3.12 7.93
C GLN A 69 -15.46 4.30 8.34
N GLN A 70 -16.13 5.41 8.63
CA GLN A 70 -15.56 6.64 9.16
C GLN A 70 -16.33 7.05 10.42
N ARG A 71 -15.85 8.06 11.14
CA ARG A 71 -16.53 8.61 12.33
C ARG A 71 -18.03 8.78 12.10
N LYS A 72 -18.45 9.49 11.04
CA LYS A 72 -19.86 9.77 10.75
C LYS A 72 -20.56 8.73 9.86
N TYR A 73 -19.83 7.99 9.03
CA TYR A 73 -20.42 7.22 7.93
C TYR A 73 -20.03 5.74 7.94
N LEU A 74 -20.95 4.89 7.47
CA LEU A 74 -20.76 3.46 7.24
C LEU A 74 -20.89 3.21 5.73
N VAL A 75 -19.92 2.52 5.13
CA VAL A 75 -19.96 2.18 3.69
C VAL A 75 -20.16 0.68 3.53
N THR A 76 -21.28 0.29 2.93
CA THR A 76 -21.56 -1.11 2.60
C THR A 76 -21.64 -1.32 1.10
N ARG A 77 -21.37 -2.55 0.65
CA ARG A 77 -21.53 -3.01 -0.73
C ARG A 77 -22.38 -4.26 -0.75
N GLY A 78 -23.41 -4.29 -1.59
CA GLY A 78 -24.21 -5.50 -1.78
C GLY A 78 -23.44 -6.55 -2.57
N SER A 79 -23.75 -7.83 -2.33
CA SER A 79 -23.30 -8.96 -3.18
C SER A 79 -24.12 -9.09 -4.47
N ASP A 80 -24.79 -8.01 -4.91
CA ASP A 80 -25.44 -8.00 -6.23
C ASP A 80 -24.38 -7.93 -7.33
N GLU A 81 -24.76 -8.29 -8.55
CA GLU A 81 -23.83 -8.41 -9.69
C GLU A 81 -23.04 -7.11 -9.94
N ALA A 82 -23.66 -5.95 -9.70
CA ALA A 82 -23.04 -4.65 -9.89
C ALA A 82 -22.23 -4.17 -8.67
N GLY A 83 -22.41 -4.72 -7.47
CA GLY A 83 -21.78 -4.22 -6.26
C GLY A 83 -22.35 -2.87 -5.78
N THR A 84 -23.68 -2.73 -5.70
CA THR A 84 -24.34 -1.49 -5.22
C THR A 84 -23.70 -1.02 -3.91
N THR A 85 -23.15 0.19 -3.93
CA THR A 85 -22.46 0.78 -2.78
C THR A 85 -23.37 1.78 -2.06
N VAL A 86 -23.50 1.65 -0.75
CA VAL A 86 -24.38 2.46 0.11
C VAL A 86 -23.55 3.15 1.18
N ILE A 87 -23.73 4.46 1.34
CA ILE A 87 -23.13 5.23 2.44
C ILE A 87 -24.25 5.68 3.36
N THR A 88 -24.16 5.27 4.62
CA THR A 88 -25.16 5.54 5.67
C THR A 88 -24.56 6.44 6.75
N ASP A 89 -25.26 7.52 7.09
CA ASP A 89 -24.94 8.35 8.26
C ASP A 89 -25.26 7.55 9.53
N ARG A 90 -24.27 7.37 10.41
CA ARG A 90 -24.36 6.47 11.57
C ARG A 90 -25.27 7.01 12.68
N GLY A 91 -25.31 8.34 12.85
CA GLY A 91 -26.10 8.98 13.89
C GLY A 91 -27.59 8.96 13.59
N SER A 92 -27.95 9.30 12.35
CA SER A 92 -29.34 9.36 11.87
C SER A 92 -29.83 8.05 11.23
N ARG A 93 -28.91 7.13 10.92
CA ARG A 93 -29.16 5.88 10.16
C ARG A 93 -29.75 6.10 8.76
N LYS A 94 -29.62 7.31 8.21
CA LYS A 94 -30.12 7.64 6.87
C LYS A 94 -29.07 7.30 5.81
N VAL A 95 -29.51 6.70 4.71
CA VAL A 95 -28.68 6.57 3.50
C VAL A 95 -28.47 7.95 2.91
N VAL A 96 -27.21 8.38 2.80
CA VAL A 96 -26.82 9.66 2.18
C VAL A 96 -26.37 9.50 0.74
N VAL A 97 -25.84 8.32 0.39
CA VAL A 97 -25.47 7.95 -0.98
C VAL A 97 -25.92 6.53 -1.24
N ARG A 98 -26.55 6.31 -2.39
CA ARG A 98 -26.77 5.00 -2.98
C ARG A 98 -26.22 5.03 -4.39
N HIS A 99 -25.08 4.39 -4.59
CA HIS A 99 -24.41 4.32 -5.87
C HIS A 99 -24.68 2.96 -6.50
N VAL A 100 -25.27 3.00 -7.69
CA VAL A 100 -25.51 1.82 -8.54
C VAL A 100 -24.67 2.05 -9.80
N PRO A 101 -23.69 1.18 -10.08
CA PRO A 101 -22.90 1.29 -11.30
C PRO A 101 -23.78 1.25 -12.55
N ALA A 102 -23.30 1.87 -13.62
CA ALA A 102 -23.96 1.77 -14.92
C ALA A 102 -23.95 0.31 -15.41
N ALA A 103 -24.89 -0.05 -16.30
CA ALA A 103 -24.93 -1.39 -16.87
C ALA A 103 -23.57 -1.78 -17.51
N GLY A 104 -23.08 -2.98 -17.16
CA GLY A 104 -21.77 -3.48 -17.60
C GLY A 104 -20.58 -2.99 -16.76
N PHE A 105 -20.81 -2.17 -15.73
CA PHE A 105 -19.80 -1.82 -14.73
C PHE A 105 -20.08 -2.54 -13.41
N VAL A 106 -19.03 -2.78 -12.65
CA VAL A 106 -19.08 -3.26 -11.26
C VAL A 106 -18.36 -2.27 -10.36
N ALA A 107 -18.87 -2.04 -9.15
CA ALA A 107 -18.22 -1.18 -8.19
C ALA A 107 -17.02 -1.91 -7.57
N GLN A 108 -15.85 -1.28 -7.59
CA GLN A 108 -14.62 -1.86 -7.06
C GLN A 108 -14.20 -1.21 -5.74
N SER A 109 -13.46 -1.98 -4.93
CA SER A 109 -12.81 -1.49 -3.71
C SER A 109 -11.38 -1.06 -4.03
N PRO A 110 -10.87 0.02 -3.39
CA PRO A 110 -11.38 0.60 -2.15
C PRO A 110 -12.37 1.75 -2.32
N VAL A 111 -13.24 1.93 -1.33
CA VAL A 111 -13.96 3.20 -1.13
C VAL A 111 -13.13 4.07 -0.19
N VAL A 112 -12.75 5.26 -0.66
CA VAL A 112 -12.07 6.27 0.16
C VAL A 112 -13.13 7.16 0.79
N ILE A 113 -13.07 7.42 2.09
CA ILE A 113 -14.10 8.23 2.76
C ILE A 113 -13.53 9.07 3.91
N ASP A 114 -13.96 10.34 3.97
CA ASP A 114 -13.82 11.20 5.15
C ASP A 114 -15.20 11.66 5.66
N ASP A 115 -15.23 12.61 6.59
CA ASP A 115 -16.49 13.12 7.16
C ASP A 115 -17.30 14.04 6.20
N ARG A 116 -16.84 14.23 4.96
CA ARG A 116 -17.46 15.11 3.97
C ARG A 116 -17.51 14.52 2.56
N TRP A 117 -16.56 13.68 2.17
CA TRP A 117 -16.38 13.20 0.81
C TRP A 117 -16.20 11.68 0.78
N ALA A 118 -16.61 11.07 -0.33
CA ALA A 118 -16.26 9.69 -0.65
C ALA A 118 -15.82 9.56 -2.10
N LEU A 119 -14.90 8.62 -2.39
CA LEU A 119 -14.58 8.15 -3.74
C LEU A 119 -15.16 6.76 -3.95
N ILE A 120 -15.86 6.58 -5.05
CA ILE A 120 -16.35 5.27 -5.49
C ILE A 120 -15.88 5.04 -6.92
N GLU A 121 -15.34 3.86 -7.18
CA GLU A 121 -14.84 3.42 -8.47
C GLU A 121 -15.78 2.39 -9.10
N ASP A 122 -16.03 2.57 -10.39
CA ASP A 122 -16.71 1.64 -11.28
C ASP A 122 -15.71 1.12 -12.31
N ILE A 123 -15.60 -0.19 -12.45
CA ILE A 123 -14.79 -0.83 -13.48
C ILE A 123 -15.67 -1.59 -14.46
N ARG A 124 -15.35 -1.48 -15.74
CA ARG A 124 -15.74 -2.41 -16.78
C ARG A 124 -14.46 -3.06 -17.29
N SER A 125 -14.17 -4.27 -16.85
CA SER A 125 -12.98 -5.03 -17.24
C SER A 125 -13.17 -5.79 -18.55
N ASP A 126 -14.40 -6.25 -18.80
CA ASP A 126 -14.72 -7.14 -19.91
C ASP A 126 -15.21 -6.38 -21.15
N GLY A 127 -14.88 -6.94 -22.33
CA GLY A 127 -15.29 -6.41 -23.62
C GLY A 127 -14.24 -5.53 -24.31
N PRO A 128 -14.58 -4.93 -25.47
CA PRO A 128 -13.62 -4.23 -26.32
C PRO A 128 -13.21 -2.83 -25.82
N ASP A 129 -13.84 -2.33 -24.75
CA ASP A 129 -13.68 -0.96 -24.25
C ASP A 129 -13.57 -0.97 -22.72
N PRO A 130 -12.47 -1.50 -22.14
CA PRO A 130 -12.28 -1.49 -20.70
C PRO A 130 -12.21 -0.04 -20.20
N GLU A 131 -12.92 0.26 -19.12
CA GLU A 131 -13.05 1.63 -18.61
C GLU A 131 -13.12 1.63 -17.09
N ILE A 132 -12.43 2.59 -16.48
CA ILE A 132 -12.51 2.91 -15.05
C ILE A 132 -13.12 4.30 -14.89
N ARG A 133 -14.18 4.39 -14.10
CA ARG A 133 -14.84 5.65 -13.75
C ARG A 133 -14.79 5.84 -12.25
N VAL A 134 -14.43 7.05 -11.84
CA VAL A 134 -14.34 7.38 -10.42
C VAL A 134 -15.22 8.58 -10.13
N TYR A 135 -16.03 8.47 -9.08
CA TYR A 135 -16.94 9.50 -8.64
C TYR A 135 -16.54 9.98 -7.25
N ARG A 136 -16.46 11.31 -7.09
CA ARG A 136 -16.40 11.95 -5.78
C ARG A 136 -17.80 12.37 -5.33
N TYR A 137 -18.28 11.85 -4.22
CA TYR A 137 -19.54 12.26 -3.59
C TYR A 137 -19.31 13.33 -2.53
N ASP A 138 -20.13 14.38 -2.54
CA ASP A 138 -20.32 15.25 -1.37
C ASP A 138 -21.34 14.59 -0.43
N LEU A 139 -20.90 14.13 0.74
CA LEU A 139 -21.74 13.41 1.70
C LEU A 139 -22.73 14.29 2.46
N SER A 140 -22.62 15.61 2.34
CA SER A 140 -23.61 16.56 2.87
C SER A 140 -24.80 16.73 1.92
N THR A 141 -24.59 16.57 0.61
CA THR A 141 -25.64 16.74 -0.41
C THR A 141 -26.02 15.46 -1.15
N GLY A 142 -25.24 14.38 -1.00
CA GLY A 142 -25.36 13.13 -1.73
C GLY A 142 -24.99 13.24 -3.22
N ARG A 143 -24.45 14.37 -3.68
CA ARG A 143 -24.23 14.63 -5.10
C ARG A 143 -22.88 14.07 -5.58
N PRO A 144 -22.86 13.26 -6.65
CA PRO A 144 -21.61 12.84 -7.29
C PRO A 144 -21.02 13.92 -8.19
N THR A 145 -19.70 13.90 -8.30
CA THR A 145 -18.92 14.57 -9.32
C THR A 145 -18.06 13.52 -10.02
N ASP A 146 -18.15 13.46 -11.34
CA ASP A 146 -17.27 12.61 -12.16
C ASP A 146 -15.83 13.17 -12.12
N LEU A 147 -14.90 12.37 -11.61
CA LEU A 147 -13.52 12.78 -11.36
C LEU A 147 -12.77 13.08 -12.66
N ALA A 148 -13.11 12.40 -13.76
CA ALA A 148 -12.46 12.59 -15.06
C ALA A 148 -12.67 13.98 -15.66
N LYS A 149 -13.61 14.76 -15.13
CA LYS A 149 -13.86 16.16 -15.53
C LYS A 149 -12.93 17.16 -14.85
N HIS A 150 -12.22 16.72 -13.80
CA HIS A 150 -11.43 17.59 -12.95
C HIS A 150 -9.98 17.12 -12.79
N LEU A 151 -9.73 15.83 -12.98
CA LEU A 151 -8.42 15.20 -12.81
C LEU A 151 -8.07 14.31 -14.02
N PRO A 152 -6.78 13.98 -14.21
CA PRO A 152 -6.38 12.93 -15.14
C PRO A 152 -7.15 11.62 -14.87
N ARG A 153 -7.54 10.93 -15.95
CA ARG A 153 -8.32 9.69 -15.88
C ARG A 153 -7.55 8.59 -15.16
N VAL A 154 -8.23 7.81 -14.33
CA VAL A 154 -7.67 6.61 -13.71
C VAL A 154 -7.44 5.56 -14.79
N SER A 155 -6.28 4.90 -14.76
CA SER A 155 -5.88 3.88 -15.73
C SER A 155 -5.73 2.48 -15.14
N GLU A 156 -5.57 2.36 -13.81
CA GLU A 156 -5.46 1.11 -13.08
C GLU A 156 -6.44 1.14 -11.90
N PRO A 157 -7.04 -0.01 -11.51
CA PRO A 157 -8.09 -0.03 -10.49
C PRO A 157 -7.59 0.13 -9.05
N GLU A 158 -6.28 0.21 -8.83
CA GLU A 158 -5.72 0.41 -7.50
C GLU A 158 -5.66 1.90 -7.13
N ILE A 159 -6.53 2.32 -6.19
CA ILE A 159 -6.47 3.63 -5.55
C ILE A 159 -5.99 3.48 -4.11
N GLY A 160 -4.87 4.11 -3.79
CA GLY A 160 -4.41 4.26 -2.42
C GLY A 160 -5.05 5.49 -1.79
N ALA A 161 -5.35 5.45 -0.49
CA ALA A 161 -5.80 6.64 0.24
C ALA A 161 -5.39 6.67 1.70
N ASN A 162 -5.18 7.88 2.20
CA ASN A 162 -4.97 8.18 3.61
C ASN A 162 -5.43 9.62 3.92
N ASP A 163 -6.30 9.80 4.91
CA ASP A 163 -6.73 11.10 5.45
C ASP A 163 -7.08 12.17 4.40
N GLY A 164 -7.97 11.82 3.46
CA GLY A 164 -8.42 12.76 2.42
C GLY A 164 -7.39 13.04 1.31
N THR A 165 -6.25 12.36 1.32
CA THR A 165 -5.32 12.29 0.18
C THR A 165 -5.49 10.92 -0.49
N PHE A 166 -5.44 10.90 -1.82
CA PHE A 166 -5.48 9.66 -2.58
C PHE A 166 -4.44 9.68 -3.71
N ALA A 167 -4.02 8.49 -4.13
CA ALA A 167 -3.10 8.32 -5.24
C ALA A 167 -3.55 7.18 -6.15
N TYR A 168 -3.29 7.34 -7.44
CA TYR A 168 -3.77 6.44 -8.48
C TYR A 168 -2.91 6.58 -9.74
N SER A 169 -2.97 5.57 -10.61
CA SER A 169 -2.28 5.60 -11.90
C SER A 169 -3.13 6.26 -12.97
N SER A 170 -2.50 7.02 -13.86
CA SER A 170 -3.14 7.70 -14.99
C SER A 170 -2.27 7.65 -16.22
N THR A 171 -2.87 7.63 -17.41
CA THR A 171 -2.14 7.73 -18.67
C THR A 171 -2.12 9.18 -19.18
N ASP A 172 -0.92 9.73 -19.38
CA ASP A 172 -0.76 11.08 -19.92
C ASP A 172 -0.91 11.14 -21.44
N ALA A 173 -0.89 12.37 -22.01
CA ALA A 173 -1.02 12.59 -23.45
C ALA A 173 0.15 12.02 -24.29
N ARG A 174 1.23 11.56 -23.66
CA ARG A 174 2.39 10.91 -24.30
C ARG A 174 2.36 9.39 -24.14
N ASN A 175 1.22 8.84 -23.71
CA ASN A 175 1.05 7.42 -23.41
C ASN A 175 2.03 6.92 -22.34
N ARG A 176 2.34 7.76 -21.35
CA ARG A 176 3.13 7.37 -20.17
C ARG A 176 2.18 7.10 -19.02
N SER A 177 2.43 6.03 -18.28
CA SER A 177 1.74 5.74 -17.03
C SER A 177 2.35 6.60 -15.92
N CYS A 178 1.54 7.43 -15.28
CA CYS A 178 1.93 8.41 -14.29
C CYS A 178 1.23 8.15 -12.97
N LEU A 179 1.97 8.25 -11.87
CA LEU A 179 1.37 8.25 -10.54
C LEU A 179 0.87 9.65 -10.23
N ILE A 180 -0.42 9.79 -9.96
CA ILE A 180 -1.06 11.04 -9.54
C ILE A 180 -1.32 10.97 -8.04
N VAL A 181 -1.01 12.04 -7.31
CA VAL A 181 -1.45 12.27 -5.94
C VAL A 181 -2.42 13.45 -5.94
N ALA A 182 -3.55 13.32 -5.27
CA ALA A 182 -4.60 14.32 -5.25
C ALA A 182 -5.27 14.46 -3.87
N GLU A 183 -5.82 15.63 -3.62
CA GLU A 183 -6.62 15.94 -2.43
C GLU A 183 -8.10 15.74 -2.70
N LEU A 184 -8.78 14.97 -1.85
CA LEU A 184 -10.20 14.64 -1.99
C LEU A 184 -11.09 15.88 -1.94
N ALA A 185 -10.79 16.82 -1.03
CA ALA A 185 -11.61 18.02 -0.85
C ALA A 185 -11.47 19.03 -2.00
N THR A 186 -10.25 19.29 -2.44
CA THR A 186 -9.96 20.38 -3.40
C THR A 186 -9.82 19.90 -4.83
N LEU A 187 -9.59 18.60 -5.05
CA LEU A 187 -9.15 18.02 -6.32
C LEU A 187 -7.88 18.66 -6.89
N LYS A 188 -7.07 19.30 -6.04
CA LYS A 188 -5.71 19.66 -6.45
C LYS A 188 -4.90 18.38 -6.58
N SER A 189 -4.11 18.29 -7.65
CA SER A 189 -3.30 17.11 -7.92
C SER A 189 -1.91 17.48 -8.43
N ARG A 190 -1.02 16.50 -8.36
CA ARG A 190 0.30 16.54 -8.96
C ARG A 190 0.69 15.16 -9.49
N ALA A 191 1.43 15.14 -10.59
CA ALA A 191 2.14 13.94 -11.00
C ALA A 191 3.39 13.76 -10.14
N VAL A 192 3.63 12.53 -9.68
CA VAL A 192 4.81 12.15 -8.89
C VAL A 192 5.94 11.68 -9.81
N THR A 193 5.63 10.72 -10.66
CA THR A 193 6.54 10.14 -11.66
C THR A 193 5.72 9.65 -12.85
N CYS A 194 6.40 9.45 -13.99
CA CYS A 194 5.81 8.86 -15.18
C CYS A 194 6.79 7.87 -15.83
N VAL A 195 6.28 6.73 -16.25
CA VAL A 195 7.02 5.64 -16.90
C VAL A 195 6.51 5.51 -18.33
N ALA A 196 7.43 5.38 -19.28
CA ALA A 196 7.06 5.22 -20.67
C ALA A 196 6.54 3.80 -20.95
N ASP A 197 5.56 3.71 -21.85
CA ASP A 197 5.10 2.45 -22.44
C ASP A 197 6.28 1.60 -22.97
N PRO A 198 6.27 0.25 -22.77
CA PRO A 198 5.21 -0.56 -22.18
C PRO A 198 5.26 -0.66 -20.65
N GLY A 199 6.05 0.18 -19.98
CA GLY A 199 6.10 0.22 -18.51
C GLY A 199 4.92 0.97 -17.90
N TYR A 200 4.59 0.64 -16.66
CA TYR A 200 3.48 1.26 -15.93
C TYR A 200 3.73 1.39 -14.44
N VAL A 201 2.98 2.26 -13.77
CA VAL A 201 2.93 2.36 -12.30
C VAL A 201 1.65 1.77 -11.75
N ALA A 202 1.70 1.18 -10.56
CA ALA A 202 0.57 0.49 -9.93
C ALA A 202 0.69 0.47 -8.40
N ASP A 203 -0.31 -0.11 -7.74
CA ASP A 203 -0.32 -0.45 -6.31
C ASP A 203 0.01 0.71 -5.35
N PRO A 204 -0.57 1.92 -5.51
CA PRO A 204 -0.30 3.01 -4.58
C PRO A 204 -0.82 2.68 -3.17
N VAL A 205 0.06 2.82 -2.17
CA VAL A 205 -0.25 2.76 -0.75
C VAL A 205 0.20 4.07 -0.10
N LEU A 206 -0.74 4.83 0.48
CA LEU A 206 -0.42 6.05 1.21
C LEU A 206 -0.23 5.77 2.69
N SER A 207 0.74 6.46 3.26
CA SER A 207 0.84 6.72 4.69
C SER A 207 0.62 8.21 4.96
N LYS A 208 0.91 8.65 6.18
CA LYS A 208 0.79 10.07 6.54
C LYS A 208 1.76 10.98 5.78
N ASP A 209 2.94 10.47 5.42
CA ASP A 209 4.06 11.27 4.92
C ASP A 209 4.54 10.86 3.53
N ALA A 210 4.20 9.66 3.06
CA ALA A 210 4.67 9.15 1.78
C ALA A 210 3.58 8.40 0.99
N VAL A 211 3.79 8.30 -0.31
CA VAL A 211 3.16 7.29 -1.18
C VAL A 211 4.22 6.25 -1.54
N THR A 212 3.88 4.99 -1.36
CA THR A 212 4.64 3.83 -1.84
C THR A 212 3.89 3.23 -3.02
N PHE A 213 4.58 2.83 -4.08
CA PHE A 213 3.94 2.34 -5.29
C PHE A 213 4.90 1.46 -6.09
N SER A 214 4.37 0.74 -7.06
CA SER A 214 5.12 -0.13 -7.95
C SER A 214 5.41 0.56 -9.27
N GLU A 215 6.60 0.35 -9.83
CA GLU A 215 6.95 0.60 -11.23
C GLU A 215 7.24 -0.76 -11.90
N ILE A 216 6.59 -1.04 -13.00
CA ILE A 216 6.78 -2.23 -13.81
C ILE A 216 7.44 -1.82 -15.12
N ILE A 217 8.58 -2.42 -15.45
CA ILE A 217 9.27 -2.25 -16.73
C ILE A 217 9.24 -3.56 -17.50
N ALA A 218 9.02 -3.47 -18.81
CA ALA A 218 9.02 -4.58 -19.77
C ALA A 218 8.09 -5.75 -19.36
N PRO A 219 6.80 -5.47 -19.05
CA PRO A 219 5.89 -6.42 -18.41
C PRO A 219 5.69 -7.73 -19.16
N GLU A 220 5.72 -7.70 -20.49
CA GLU A 220 5.44 -8.87 -21.35
C GLU A 220 6.69 -9.71 -21.69
N THR A 221 7.83 -9.44 -21.04
CA THR A 221 9.09 -10.10 -21.38
C THR A 221 9.70 -10.84 -20.20
N ALA A 222 10.60 -11.79 -20.48
CA ALA A 222 11.44 -12.43 -19.45
C ALA A 222 12.36 -11.44 -18.69
N LYS A 223 12.43 -10.18 -19.12
CA LYS A 223 13.15 -9.09 -18.45
C LYS A 223 12.24 -8.24 -17.54
N ARG A 224 10.99 -8.68 -17.29
CA ARG A 224 10.04 -8.00 -16.40
C ARG A 224 10.72 -7.66 -15.07
N CYS A 225 10.57 -6.42 -14.66
CA CYS A 225 11.17 -5.87 -13.46
C CYS A 225 10.10 -5.02 -12.77
N LYS A 226 9.60 -5.48 -11.61
CA LYS A 226 8.70 -4.74 -10.74
C LYS A 226 9.51 -4.19 -9.57
N ARG A 227 9.49 -2.87 -9.40
CA ARG A 227 10.24 -2.14 -8.37
C ARG A 227 9.27 -1.42 -7.47
N VAL A 228 9.53 -1.42 -6.17
CA VAL A 228 8.81 -0.54 -5.25
C VAL A 228 9.55 0.79 -5.16
N LEU A 229 8.81 1.88 -5.29
CA LEU A 229 9.28 3.25 -5.14
C LEU A 229 8.52 3.93 -4.00
N THR A 230 9.13 4.97 -3.46
CA THR A 230 8.55 5.82 -2.43
C THR A 230 8.70 7.28 -2.83
N ALA A 231 7.71 8.11 -2.53
CA ALA A 231 7.81 9.55 -2.73
C ALA A 231 7.15 10.30 -1.56
N PRO A 232 7.73 11.40 -1.06
CA PRO A 232 7.09 12.22 -0.04
C PRO A 232 5.78 12.83 -0.55
N LEU A 233 4.77 12.90 0.31
CA LEU A 233 3.49 13.53 -0.03
C LEU A 233 3.61 15.05 -0.17
N GLU A 234 4.54 15.68 0.56
CA GLU A 234 4.84 17.11 0.46
C GLU A 234 5.52 17.52 -0.88
N GLY A 235 5.99 16.53 -1.65
CA GLY A 235 6.67 16.74 -2.92
C GLY A 235 8.12 16.26 -2.91
N GLY A 236 8.70 16.14 -4.10
CA GLY A 236 10.04 15.58 -4.31
C GLY A 236 10.05 14.38 -5.25
N PRO A 237 11.24 13.92 -5.65
CA PRO A 237 11.38 12.81 -6.58
C PRO A 237 11.02 11.48 -5.90
N ALA A 238 10.45 10.56 -6.70
CA ALA A 238 10.33 9.18 -6.27
C ALA A 238 11.72 8.53 -6.16
N SER A 239 11.91 7.74 -5.11
CA SER A 239 13.16 7.02 -4.84
C SER A 239 12.88 5.52 -4.78
N PRO A 240 13.68 4.67 -5.46
CA PRO A 240 13.49 3.24 -5.43
C PRO A 240 13.86 2.66 -4.07
N VAL A 241 13.08 1.69 -3.62
CA VAL A 241 13.44 0.81 -2.50
C VAL A 241 14.41 -0.23 -3.04
N PRO A 242 15.66 -0.31 -2.56
CA PRO A 242 16.59 -1.29 -3.10
C PRO A 242 16.12 -2.71 -2.79
N ALA A 243 16.00 -3.52 -3.83
CA ALA A 243 15.58 -4.92 -3.73
C ALA A 243 16.55 -5.72 -2.84
N ALA A 244 16.00 -6.69 -2.11
CA ALA A 244 16.73 -7.64 -1.29
C ALA A 244 17.29 -8.80 -2.13
N THR A 245 16.58 -9.24 -3.17
CA THR A 245 17.00 -10.36 -4.02
C THR A 245 17.00 -9.99 -5.51
N ASN A 246 15.83 -9.87 -6.11
CA ASN A 246 15.62 -9.67 -7.55
C ASN A 246 14.71 -8.47 -7.78
N CYS A 247 14.59 -8.03 -9.04
CA CYS A 247 13.68 -6.96 -9.43
C CYS A 247 12.21 -7.41 -9.54
N ILE A 248 11.67 -8.13 -8.57
CA ILE A 248 10.24 -8.45 -8.52
C ILE A 248 9.76 -8.14 -7.10
N GLN A 249 9.74 -6.85 -6.78
CA GLN A 249 9.16 -6.32 -5.55
C GLN A 249 7.66 -6.21 -5.78
N TRP A 250 6.86 -6.97 -5.05
CA TRP A 250 5.45 -7.16 -5.36
C TRP A 250 4.55 -6.07 -4.80
N SER A 251 4.64 -5.79 -3.50
CA SER A 251 3.86 -4.74 -2.83
C SER A 251 4.70 -4.14 -1.71
N GLY A 252 4.33 -2.95 -1.22
CA GLY A 252 5.01 -2.35 -0.10
C GLY A 252 4.32 -1.10 0.46
N ALA A 253 4.70 -0.75 1.68
CA ALA A 253 4.24 0.47 2.34
C ALA A 253 5.39 1.10 3.12
N SER A 254 5.38 2.43 3.21
CA SER A 254 6.41 3.19 3.89
C SER A 254 5.84 4.07 4.98
N LEU A 255 6.59 4.23 6.05
CA LEU A 255 6.20 5.00 7.22
C LEU A 255 7.45 5.62 7.85
N ARG A 256 7.51 6.96 7.94
CA ARG A 256 8.61 7.68 8.61
C ARG A 256 9.99 7.27 8.07
N GLY A 257 10.10 7.10 6.76
CA GLY A 257 11.32 6.69 6.07
C GLY A 257 11.66 5.20 6.12
N ALA A 258 10.95 4.40 6.92
CA ALA A 258 11.04 2.94 6.87
C ALA A 258 10.13 2.39 5.76
N THR A 259 10.49 1.24 5.20
CA THR A 259 9.68 0.56 4.20
C THR A 259 9.60 -0.93 4.49
N VAL A 260 8.39 -1.48 4.41
CA VAL A 260 8.13 -2.92 4.35
C VAL A 260 7.70 -3.24 2.93
N TRP A 261 8.28 -4.28 2.33
CA TRP A 261 7.91 -4.73 1.00
C TRP A 261 8.02 -6.26 0.92
N SER A 262 7.43 -6.84 -0.11
CA SER A 262 7.61 -8.25 -0.42
C SER A 262 8.22 -8.46 -1.79
N GLU A 263 8.87 -9.61 -1.97
CA GLU A 263 9.46 -10.01 -3.25
C GLU A 263 9.00 -11.41 -3.64
N VAL A 264 8.62 -11.57 -4.90
CA VAL A 264 8.23 -12.84 -5.51
C VAL A 264 9.37 -13.28 -6.42
N SER A 265 9.80 -14.55 -6.37
CA SER A 265 10.77 -15.01 -7.38
C SER A 265 10.10 -15.06 -8.75
N ALA A 266 10.80 -14.66 -9.82
CA ALA A 266 10.30 -14.81 -11.18
C ALA A 266 9.97 -16.27 -11.55
N SER A 267 10.57 -17.23 -10.83
CA SER A 267 10.31 -18.66 -10.98
C SER A 267 9.30 -19.22 -9.96
N ASP A 268 8.74 -18.39 -9.08
CA ASP A 268 7.79 -18.87 -8.06
C ASP A 268 6.43 -19.13 -8.71
N PRO A 269 5.95 -20.39 -8.74
CA PRO A 269 4.61 -20.67 -9.23
C PRO A 269 3.51 -20.11 -8.30
N ASN A 270 3.85 -19.78 -7.06
CA ASN A 270 2.93 -19.26 -6.06
C ASN A 270 3.12 -17.76 -5.85
N GLN A 271 2.54 -16.95 -6.73
CA GLN A 271 2.57 -15.48 -6.60
C GLN A 271 1.67 -14.94 -5.47
N TYR A 272 0.89 -15.82 -4.81
CA TYR A 272 -0.01 -15.44 -3.72
C TYR A 272 0.72 -15.28 -2.38
N GLN A 273 1.91 -15.86 -2.24
CA GLN A 273 2.74 -15.70 -1.05
C GLN A 273 4.17 -15.30 -1.43
N SER A 274 4.79 -14.47 -0.60
CA SER A 274 6.10 -13.89 -0.92
C SER A 274 6.93 -13.65 0.33
N GLN A 275 8.25 -13.62 0.16
CA GLN A 275 9.15 -13.26 1.27
C GLN A 275 9.06 -11.74 1.48
N ALA A 276 8.73 -11.33 2.70
CA ALA A 276 8.73 -9.93 3.11
C ALA A 276 10.06 -9.51 3.73
N TYR A 277 10.34 -8.22 3.58
CA TYR A 277 11.51 -7.53 4.07
C TYR A 277 11.11 -6.20 4.69
N VAL A 278 11.94 -5.72 5.62
CA VAL A 278 11.84 -4.38 6.19
C VAL A 278 13.18 -3.68 6.10
N ARG A 279 13.13 -2.36 5.97
CA ARG A 279 14.27 -1.47 6.07
C ARG A 279 13.86 -0.24 6.87
N GLU A 280 14.60 0.09 7.93
CA GLU A 280 14.21 1.20 8.82
C GLU A 280 14.51 2.59 8.25
N SER A 281 15.44 2.71 7.31
CA SER A 281 15.76 3.95 6.57
C SER A 281 16.48 3.61 5.27
N GLY A 282 16.55 4.54 4.30
CA GLY A 282 17.13 4.30 2.97
C GLY A 282 18.48 3.55 2.96
N ASP A 283 19.37 3.90 3.89
CA ASP A 283 20.73 3.34 3.99
C ASP A 283 20.83 2.13 4.93
N SER A 284 19.76 1.77 5.64
CA SER A 284 19.76 0.61 6.52
C SER A 284 19.76 -0.71 5.74
N PRO A 285 20.38 -1.77 6.27
CA PRO A 285 20.26 -3.10 5.67
C PRO A 285 18.81 -3.60 5.75
N SER A 286 18.40 -4.37 4.75
CA SER A 286 17.11 -5.06 4.77
C SER A 286 17.13 -6.22 5.77
N GLN A 287 16.03 -6.42 6.50
CA GLN A 287 15.81 -7.56 7.38
C GLN A 287 14.65 -8.40 6.86
N LYS A 288 14.76 -9.73 6.93
CA LYS A 288 13.68 -10.64 6.54
C LYS A 288 12.60 -10.67 7.63
N LEU A 289 11.33 -10.56 7.22
CA LEU A 289 10.17 -10.65 8.11
C LEU A 289 9.47 -12.01 8.08
N GLY A 290 9.73 -12.83 7.06
CA GLY A 290 9.06 -14.11 6.82
C GLY A 290 8.15 -14.07 5.59
N THR A 291 7.41 -15.15 5.36
CA THR A 291 6.45 -15.25 4.25
C THR A 291 5.16 -14.50 4.59
N ILE A 292 4.65 -13.71 3.65
CA ILE A 292 3.40 -12.97 3.75
C ILE A 292 2.50 -13.26 2.56
N VAL A 293 1.23 -12.88 2.64
CA VAL A 293 0.32 -12.84 1.49
C VAL A 293 0.59 -11.58 0.68
N THR A 294 0.74 -11.71 -0.63
CA THR A 294 0.97 -10.59 -1.55
C THR A 294 -0.21 -9.61 -1.56
N ASP A 295 0.04 -8.34 -1.86
CA ASP A 295 -0.97 -7.26 -1.95
C ASP A 295 -1.76 -6.99 -0.66
N THR A 296 -1.20 -7.37 0.50
CA THR A 296 -1.81 -7.11 1.82
C THR A 296 -1.08 -6.05 2.64
N ILE A 297 0.06 -5.54 2.17
CA ILE A 297 0.86 -4.56 2.91
C ILE A 297 0.19 -3.19 2.83
N ILE A 298 -0.26 -2.65 3.96
CA ILE A 298 -0.83 -1.30 4.07
C ILE A 298 -0.16 -0.49 5.18
N ALA A 299 -0.19 0.84 5.07
CA ALA A 299 0.13 1.73 6.19
C ALA A 299 -1.16 2.23 6.86
N CYS A 300 -1.19 2.28 8.19
CA CYS A 300 -2.28 2.90 8.94
C CYS A 300 -1.77 3.54 10.23
N GLY A 301 -1.97 4.84 10.37
CA GLY A 301 -1.38 5.62 11.45
C GLY A 301 0.12 5.43 11.58
N ASN A 302 0.57 4.98 12.75
CA ASN A 302 1.99 4.77 13.05
C ASN A 302 2.47 3.33 12.80
N TRP A 303 1.73 2.53 12.06
CA TRP A 303 2.01 1.12 11.83
C TRP A 303 1.87 0.72 10.36
N ILE A 304 2.62 -0.31 9.97
CA ILE A 304 2.46 -1.04 8.71
C ILE A 304 1.86 -2.40 9.04
N PHE A 305 0.84 -2.81 8.30
CA PHE A 305 0.09 -4.05 8.50
C PHE A 305 0.22 -4.95 7.28
N TRP A 306 0.11 -6.26 7.49
CA TRP A 306 0.03 -7.25 6.42
C TRP A 306 -0.57 -8.56 6.93
N GLU A 307 -0.96 -9.40 6.00
CA GLU A 307 -1.45 -10.75 6.27
C GLU A 307 -0.35 -11.79 6.12
N THR A 308 -0.36 -12.79 7.00
CA THR A 308 0.39 -14.03 6.81
C THR A 308 -0.59 -15.20 6.83
N ARG A 309 -0.35 -16.18 5.97
CA ARG A 309 -1.13 -17.42 5.89
C ARG A 309 -0.24 -18.61 6.24
N THR A 310 -0.72 -19.48 7.11
CA THR A 310 -0.05 -20.74 7.42
C THR A 310 -0.99 -21.89 7.12
N VAL A 311 -0.51 -22.87 6.35
CA VAL A 311 -1.25 -24.11 6.05
C VAL A 311 -0.68 -25.23 6.92
N ALA A 312 -1.52 -25.84 7.74
CA ALA A 312 -1.18 -26.98 8.59
C ALA A 312 -2.30 -28.03 8.50
N ASP A 313 -1.95 -29.29 8.23
CA ASP A 313 -2.90 -30.41 8.12
C ASP A 313 -4.07 -30.14 7.15
N GLY A 314 -3.79 -29.46 6.04
CA GLY A 314 -4.80 -29.06 5.04
C GLY A 314 -5.71 -27.89 5.48
N ASN A 315 -5.53 -27.37 6.69
CA ASN A 315 -6.27 -26.23 7.21
C ASN A 315 -5.44 -24.96 7.13
N GLU A 316 -6.10 -23.87 6.76
CA GLU A 316 -5.46 -22.57 6.60
C GLU A 316 -5.79 -21.66 7.77
N SER A 317 -4.75 -21.06 8.31
CA SER A 317 -4.85 -20.06 9.37
C SER A 317 -4.28 -18.75 8.86
N TYR A 318 -4.91 -17.66 9.29
CA TYR A 318 -4.63 -16.31 8.84
C TYR A 318 -4.19 -15.50 10.04
N GLN A 319 -3.19 -14.64 9.87
CA GLN A 319 -2.81 -13.69 10.90
C GLN A 319 -2.63 -12.31 10.28
N ILE A 320 -3.11 -11.29 11.00
CA ILE A 320 -2.76 -9.91 10.69
C ILE A 320 -1.61 -9.53 11.59
N ASN A 321 -0.54 -9.06 10.98
CA ASN A 321 0.64 -8.58 11.66
C ASN A 321 0.73 -7.07 11.54
N ARG A 322 1.38 -6.44 12.52
CA ARG A 322 1.77 -5.03 12.47
C ARG A 322 3.23 -4.82 12.83
N TRP A 323 3.85 -3.81 12.25
CA TRP A 323 5.21 -3.36 12.58
C TRP A 323 5.33 -1.85 12.48
N GLN A 324 6.26 -1.26 13.23
CA GLN A 324 6.61 0.14 13.11
C GLN A 324 8.12 0.35 13.37
N PRO A 325 8.70 1.47 12.92
CA PRO A 325 10.12 1.78 13.13
C PRO A 325 10.56 1.62 14.58
N GLY A 326 11.73 1.02 14.79
CA GLY A 326 12.32 0.79 16.11
C GLY A 326 11.83 -0.48 16.82
N ARG A 327 10.97 -1.29 16.19
CA ARG A 327 10.58 -2.61 16.71
C ARG A 327 11.39 -3.71 16.06
N GLN A 328 11.98 -4.57 16.89
CA GLN A 328 12.81 -5.67 16.40
C GLN A 328 12.04 -6.76 15.66
N ARG A 329 10.75 -6.95 15.95
CA ARG A 329 9.92 -8.00 15.37
C ARG A 329 8.50 -7.50 15.08
N PRO A 330 7.85 -8.03 14.04
CA PRO A 330 6.41 -7.88 13.84
C PRO A 330 5.60 -8.38 15.03
N GLN A 331 4.40 -7.85 15.18
CA GLN A 331 3.42 -8.28 16.16
C GLN A 331 2.21 -8.89 15.49
N PRO A 332 1.85 -10.16 15.76
CA PRO A 332 0.54 -10.66 15.41
C PRO A 332 -0.50 -9.94 16.28
N ILE A 333 -1.54 -9.42 15.64
CA ILE A 333 -2.64 -8.71 16.32
C ILE A 333 -3.99 -9.39 16.10
N TYR A 334 -4.09 -10.27 15.11
CA TYR A 334 -5.27 -11.08 14.85
C TYR A 334 -4.84 -12.47 14.41
N THR A 335 -5.61 -13.49 14.82
CA THR A 335 -5.49 -14.85 14.31
C THR A 335 -6.89 -15.33 13.92
N GLY A 336 -7.09 -15.59 12.63
CA GLY A 336 -8.31 -16.17 12.09
C GLY A 336 -8.43 -17.64 12.45
N LYS A 337 -9.67 -18.13 12.54
CA LYS A 337 -9.95 -19.57 12.69
C LYS A 337 -9.75 -20.30 11.35
N PRO A 338 -9.49 -21.62 11.36
CA PRO A 338 -9.56 -22.42 10.15
C PRO A 338 -10.87 -22.21 9.36
N GLY A 339 -10.78 -22.15 8.04
CA GLY A 339 -11.94 -21.92 7.16
C GLY A 339 -12.47 -20.48 7.14
N THR A 340 -11.66 -19.52 7.60
CA THR A 340 -11.93 -18.08 7.46
C THR A 340 -11.22 -17.57 6.20
N ALA A 341 -11.85 -16.71 5.40
CA ALA A 341 -11.18 -15.91 4.38
C ALA A 341 -11.18 -14.44 4.81
N LEU A 342 -10.09 -13.71 4.57
CA LEU A 342 -10.00 -12.29 4.87
C LEU A 342 -10.11 -11.46 3.59
N THR A 343 -10.82 -10.34 3.65
CA THR A 343 -10.70 -9.30 2.62
C THR A 343 -9.37 -8.55 2.79
N PRO A 344 -8.90 -7.81 1.77
CA PRO A 344 -7.80 -6.88 1.94
C PRO A 344 -8.06 -5.90 3.10
N LEU A 345 -7.00 -5.56 3.83
CA LEU A 345 -7.05 -4.59 4.90
C LEU A 345 -7.33 -3.19 4.33
N THR A 346 -8.16 -2.40 5.00
CA THR A 346 -8.31 -0.97 4.71
C THR A 346 -7.98 -0.13 5.93
N CYS A 347 -7.48 1.09 5.70
CA CYS A 347 -7.22 2.07 6.75
C CYS A 347 -8.13 3.28 6.55
N GLN A 348 -8.85 3.68 7.60
CA GLN A 348 -9.55 4.96 7.67
C GLN A 348 -9.47 5.51 9.09
N ASP A 349 -9.13 6.80 9.24
CA ASP A 349 -9.04 7.50 10.54
C ASP A 349 -8.26 6.70 11.58
N ASN A 350 -7.04 6.29 11.21
CA ASN A 350 -6.14 5.47 12.03
C ASN A 350 -6.79 4.18 12.56
N THR A 351 -7.79 3.65 11.88
CA THR A 351 -8.46 2.39 12.22
C THR A 351 -8.32 1.42 11.06
N VAL A 352 -7.90 0.20 11.38
CA VAL A 352 -7.81 -0.89 10.41
C VAL A 352 -9.12 -1.65 10.38
N TYR A 353 -9.60 -1.93 9.17
CA TYR A 353 -10.79 -2.74 8.91
C TYR A 353 -10.43 -3.96 8.08
N VAL A 354 -11.08 -5.07 8.41
CA VAL A 354 -11.01 -6.32 7.66
C VAL A 354 -12.35 -7.04 7.78
N GLU A 355 -12.79 -7.69 6.72
CA GLU A 355 -13.89 -8.63 6.80
C GLU A 355 -13.36 -10.06 6.86
N ALA A 356 -13.87 -10.83 7.81
CA ALA A 356 -13.57 -12.24 8.00
C ALA A 356 -14.81 -13.07 7.60
N ALA A 357 -14.72 -13.76 6.47
CA ALA A 357 -15.77 -14.64 5.96
C ALA A 357 -15.57 -16.07 6.51
N PHE A 358 -16.52 -16.55 7.30
CA PHE A 358 -16.55 -17.89 7.89
C PHE A 358 -17.31 -18.83 6.96
N LEU A 359 -16.58 -19.41 6.00
CA LEU A 359 -17.17 -20.21 4.92
C LEU A 359 -17.49 -21.65 5.35
N ALA A 360 -16.83 -22.15 6.38
CA ALA A 360 -17.00 -23.51 6.89
C ALA A 360 -18.19 -23.68 7.86
N THR A 361 -18.96 -22.62 8.14
CA THR A 361 -20.11 -22.68 9.06
C THR A 361 -21.43 -22.76 8.30
N THR A 362 -22.47 -23.31 8.94
CA THR A 362 -23.84 -23.36 8.39
C THR A 362 -24.81 -22.62 9.33
N PRO A 363 -25.38 -21.47 8.92
CA PRO A 363 -25.13 -20.76 7.67
C PRO A 363 -23.73 -20.11 7.63
N ALA A 364 -23.20 -19.90 6.43
CA ALA A 364 -21.97 -19.12 6.23
C ALA A 364 -22.25 -17.65 6.54
N TYR A 365 -21.29 -16.96 7.14
CA TYR A 365 -21.43 -15.54 7.50
C TYR A 365 -20.09 -14.81 7.39
N ALA A 366 -20.15 -13.49 7.25
CA ALA A 366 -19.01 -12.61 7.36
C ALA A 366 -19.11 -11.74 8.61
N GLU A 367 -17.98 -11.47 9.26
CA GLU A 367 -17.85 -10.48 10.33
C GLU A 367 -16.86 -9.40 9.90
N THR A 368 -17.29 -8.14 9.98
CA THR A 368 -16.34 -7.04 9.88
C THR A 368 -15.71 -6.78 11.23
N LEU A 369 -14.38 -6.79 11.24
CA LEU A 369 -13.55 -6.55 12.40
C LEU A 369 -12.85 -5.20 12.23
N SER A 370 -12.75 -4.46 13.33
CA SER A 370 -12.02 -3.21 13.37
C SER A 370 -11.10 -3.15 14.57
N THR A 371 -9.98 -2.44 14.43
CA THR A 371 -9.10 -2.16 15.55
C THR A 371 -8.38 -0.83 15.33
N PRO A 372 -8.21 0.02 16.36
CA PRO A 372 -7.34 1.18 16.27
C PRO A 372 -5.93 0.74 15.85
N ALA A 373 -5.27 1.53 15.00
CA ALA A 373 -3.92 1.24 14.59
C ALA A 373 -2.93 1.37 15.78
N ALA A 374 -3.18 2.32 16.68
CA ALA A 374 -2.39 2.57 17.89
C ALA A 374 -2.72 1.56 19.00
#